data_AF-A0A174V5T5-F1
#
_entry.id   AF-A0A174V5T5-F1
#
_cell.length_a   1.000
_cell.length_b   1.000
_cell.length_c   1.000
_cell.angle_alpha   90.00
_cell.angle_beta   90.00
_cell.angle_gamma   90.00
#
_symmetry.space_group_name_H-M   'P 1'
#
loop_
_entity.id
_entity.type
_entity.pdbx_description
1 polymer ?
#
loop_
_entity_poly.entity_id
_entity_poly.type
_entity_poly.pdbx_seq_one_letter_code
_entity_poly.pdbx_strand_id
1 'polypeptide(L)'
;MEIRKQKGKQMGNLTVTEQIEQKHQEDLQRLRGFRLLDDDFLTNCFEGDTASIELVLQIVLEKPDLKVLDVRTQVFVENLLNRSVRLDILATDDTGAKLNVEVQRLDKGAGRKRARYNSSMMDANLLKKGEDFDRLPETWGDLYHRE
;
A
#
# COMPACT_ATOMS: atom_id res chain seq x y z
N MET A 1 5.44 -60.19 -21.60
CA MET A 1 4.88 -58.89 -21.16
C MET A 1 5.07 -58.81 -19.65
N GLU A 2 6.12 -58.14 -19.18
CA GLU A 2 6.35 -57.90 -17.76
C GLU A 2 5.77 -56.54 -17.38
N ILE A 3 4.81 -56.55 -16.45
CA ILE A 3 4.17 -55.35 -15.92
C ILE A 3 5.09 -54.77 -14.84
N ARG A 4 5.80 -53.69 -15.16
CA ARG A 4 6.55 -52.89 -14.19
C ARG A 4 5.57 -52.15 -13.29
N LYS A 5 5.38 -52.60 -12.05
CA LYS A 5 4.70 -51.83 -10.99
C LYS A 5 5.53 -50.59 -10.67
N GLN A 6 4.99 -49.41 -10.98
CA GLN A 6 5.47 -48.14 -10.44
C GLN A 6 5.32 -48.18 -8.91
N LYS A 7 6.44 -48.07 -8.18
CA LYS A 7 6.42 -47.80 -6.75
C LYS A 7 5.89 -46.39 -6.55
N GLY A 8 4.65 -46.28 -6.08
CA GLY A 8 4.09 -45.01 -5.60
C GLY A 8 5.00 -44.43 -4.52
N LYS A 9 5.44 -43.19 -4.72
CA LYS A 9 6.22 -42.42 -3.77
C LYS A 9 5.33 -42.12 -2.56
N GLN A 10 5.56 -42.84 -1.46
CA GLN A 10 4.87 -42.62 -0.19
C GLN A 10 5.36 -41.27 0.36
N MET A 11 4.59 -40.19 0.15
CA MET A 11 4.78 -38.97 0.93
C MET A 11 4.30 -39.27 2.34
N GLY A 12 5.24 -39.47 3.27
CA GLY A 12 4.89 -39.60 4.68
C GLY A 12 4.17 -38.34 5.15
N ASN A 13 3.03 -38.51 5.82
CA ASN A 13 2.36 -37.40 6.49
C ASN A 13 3.30 -36.86 7.57
N LEU A 14 3.65 -35.57 7.47
CA LEU A 14 4.40 -34.86 8.50
C LEU A 14 3.64 -34.94 9.82
N THR A 15 4.38 -35.15 10.90
CA THR A 15 3.84 -35.02 12.25
C THR A 15 3.41 -33.57 12.51
N VAL A 16 2.49 -33.37 13.47
CA VAL A 16 2.00 -32.02 13.82
C VAL A 16 3.16 -31.09 14.19
N THR A 17 4.18 -31.60 14.88
CA THR A 17 5.37 -30.83 15.27
C THR A 17 6.21 -30.42 14.05
N GLU A 18 6.41 -31.31 13.09
CA GLU A 18 7.14 -30.97 11.85
C GLU A 18 6.38 -29.95 10.99
N GLN A 19 5.04 -30.02 10.96
CA GLN A 19 4.22 -29.01 10.28
C GLN A 19 4.32 -27.64 10.94
N ILE A 20 4.34 -27.59 12.28
CA ILE A 20 4.53 -26.34 13.04
C ILE A 20 5.90 -25.75 12.75
N GLU A 21 6.96 -26.57 12.79
CA GLU A 21 8.33 -26.11 12.52
C GLU A 21 8.47 -25.62 11.07
N GLN A 22 7.92 -26.34 10.10
CA GLN A 22 7.91 -25.89 8.71
C GLN A 22 7.21 -24.53 8.57
N LYS A 23 6.02 -24.37 9.16
CA LYS A 23 5.30 -23.09 9.13
C LYS A 23 6.09 -21.97 9.81
N HIS A 24 6.74 -22.26 10.92
CA HIS A 24 7.60 -21.30 11.62
C HIS A 24 8.75 -20.81 10.73
N GLN A 25 9.44 -21.72 10.02
CA GLN A 25 10.50 -21.35 9.09
C GLN A 25 10.00 -20.55 7.89
N GLU A 26 8.83 -20.89 7.35
CA GLU A 26 8.18 -20.10 6.31
C GLU A 26 7.81 -18.68 6.80
N ASP A 27 7.29 -18.57 8.02
CA ASP A 27 6.95 -17.29 8.63
C ASP A 27 8.21 -16.44 8.87
N LEU A 28 9.32 -17.03 9.33
CA LEU A 28 10.61 -16.32 9.44
C LEU A 28 11.13 -15.84 8.08
N GLN A 29 10.93 -16.60 7.01
CA GLN A 29 11.30 -16.17 5.66
C GLN A 29 10.43 -15.01 5.18
N ARG A 30 9.11 -15.06 5.42
CA ARG A 30 8.18 -13.95 5.13
C ARG A 30 8.58 -12.70 5.93
N LEU A 31 8.91 -12.86 7.21
CA LEU A 31 9.26 -11.75 8.11
C LEU A 31 10.49 -10.97 7.63
N ARG A 32 11.47 -11.64 7.04
CA ARG A 32 12.66 -10.99 6.45
C ARG A 32 12.36 -10.10 5.26
N GLY A 33 11.22 -10.29 4.60
CA GLY A 33 10.81 -9.51 3.44
C GLY A 33 10.04 -8.24 3.80
N PHE A 34 9.63 -8.06 5.06
CA PHE A 34 8.84 -6.90 5.47
C PHE A 34 9.65 -5.61 5.48
N ARG A 35 9.00 -4.55 5.02
CA ARG A 35 9.48 -3.17 5.03
C ARG A 35 8.50 -2.32 5.83
N LEU A 36 9.01 -1.20 6.32
CA LEU A 36 8.26 -0.26 7.15
C LEU A 36 7.04 0.33 6.43
N LEU A 37 7.10 0.46 5.10
CA LEU A 37 6.00 0.97 4.26
C LEU A 37 5.12 -0.14 3.65
N ASP A 38 5.30 -1.41 4.03
CA ASP A 38 4.34 -2.45 3.67
C ASP A 38 3.01 -2.23 4.42
N ASP A 39 1.89 -2.60 3.80
CA ASP A 39 0.51 -2.31 4.27
C ASP A 39 0.32 -2.56 5.79
N ASP A 40 0.85 -3.67 6.31
CA ASP A 40 0.71 -4.06 7.73
C ASP A 40 1.40 -3.06 8.68
N PHE A 41 2.63 -2.64 8.36
CA PHE A 41 3.38 -1.69 9.18
C PHE A 41 2.94 -0.25 8.91
N LEU A 42 2.58 0.07 7.67
CA LEU A 42 2.10 1.39 7.32
C LEU A 42 0.85 1.74 8.15
N THR A 43 -0.08 0.80 8.26
CA THR A 43 -1.27 0.97 9.11
C THR A 43 -0.92 1.07 10.59
N ASN A 44 -0.17 0.10 11.11
CA ASN A 44 0.00 -0.01 12.57
C ASN A 44 1.02 0.97 13.15
N CYS A 45 1.97 1.46 12.35
CA CYS A 45 3.04 2.34 12.82
C CYS A 45 2.82 3.81 12.48
N PHE A 46 2.03 4.14 11.45
CA PHE A 46 1.93 5.52 10.95
C PHE A 46 0.52 6.11 10.98
N GLU A 47 -0.52 5.34 11.28
CA GLU A 47 -1.88 5.87 11.40
C GLU A 47 -1.94 7.02 12.43
N GLY A 48 -2.25 8.22 11.95
CA GLY A 48 -2.31 9.43 12.78
C GLY A 48 -0.96 9.98 13.27
N ASP A 49 0.18 9.35 12.92
CA ASP A 49 1.52 9.86 13.26
C ASP A 49 2.01 10.86 12.22
N THR A 50 1.63 12.13 12.41
CA THR A 50 1.97 13.21 11.50
C THR A 50 3.47 13.48 11.43
N ALA A 51 4.22 13.33 12.52
CA ALA A 51 5.65 13.63 12.54
C ALA A 51 6.45 12.61 11.72
N SER A 52 6.15 11.33 11.88
CA SER A 52 6.80 10.27 11.11
C SER A 52 6.44 10.35 9.63
N ILE A 53 5.16 10.61 9.31
CA ILE A 53 4.75 10.75 7.91
C ILE A 53 5.28 12.04 7.28
N GLU A 54 5.32 13.16 8.01
CA GLU A 54 5.95 14.39 7.51
C GLU A 54 7.39 14.12 7.07
N LEU A 55 8.19 13.46 7.91
CA LEU A 55 9.56 13.12 7.56
C LEU A 55 9.62 12.20 6.32
N VAL A 56 8.78 11.17 6.28
CA VAL A 56 8.70 10.28 5.12
C VAL A 56 8.39 11.10 3.87
N LEU A 57 7.33 11.91 3.87
CA LEU A 57 6.88 12.72 2.74
C LEU A 57 7.89 13.79 2.34
N GLN A 58 8.60 14.43 3.27
CA GLN A 58 9.66 15.39 2.95
C GLN A 58 10.81 14.73 2.17
N ILE A 59 11.22 13.52 2.57
CA ILE A 59 12.30 12.75 1.91
C ILE A 59 11.86 12.29 0.53
N VAL A 60 10.63 11.80 0.49
CA VAL A 60 9.97 11.18 -0.65
C VAL A 60 9.71 12.28 -1.68
N LEU A 61 8.84 13.25 -1.40
CA LEU A 61 8.42 14.30 -2.32
C LEU A 61 9.50 15.38 -2.59
N GLU A 62 10.71 15.21 -2.05
CA GLU A 62 11.80 16.20 -2.09
C GLU A 62 11.38 17.61 -1.63
N LYS A 63 10.45 17.68 -0.66
CA LYS A 63 9.84 18.91 -0.16
C LYS A 63 10.16 19.13 1.32
N PRO A 64 11.36 19.61 1.69
CA PRO A 64 11.84 19.67 3.08
C PRO A 64 11.08 20.66 3.97
N ASP A 65 10.32 21.57 3.35
CA ASP A 65 9.47 22.56 4.01
C ASP A 65 8.04 22.08 4.24
N LEU A 66 7.66 20.88 3.75
CA LEU A 66 6.33 20.32 3.93
C LEU A 66 5.98 20.20 5.42
N LYS A 67 4.80 20.68 5.80
CA LYS A 67 4.22 20.49 7.13
C LYS A 67 2.93 19.71 7.07
N VAL A 68 2.85 18.61 7.82
CA VAL A 68 1.66 17.74 7.83
C VAL A 68 0.82 18.03 9.07
N LEU A 69 -0.41 18.48 8.86
CA LEU A 69 -1.37 18.75 9.93
C LEU A 69 -2.21 17.54 10.32
N ASP A 70 -2.48 16.65 9.36
CA ASP A 70 -3.30 15.45 9.55
C ASP A 70 -2.86 14.34 8.59
N VAL A 71 -2.92 13.09 9.05
CA VAL A 71 -2.62 11.93 8.24
C VAL A 71 -3.53 10.75 8.56
N ARG A 72 -3.95 10.06 7.51
CA ARG A 72 -4.63 8.77 7.56
C ARG A 72 -3.95 7.80 6.61
N THR A 73 -3.82 6.56 7.02
CA THR A 73 -3.21 5.48 6.24
C THR A 73 -4.28 4.48 5.81
N GLN A 74 -4.06 3.81 4.67
CA GLN A 74 -4.95 2.76 4.16
C GLN A 74 -6.44 3.17 4.06
N VAL A 75 -6.71 4.41 3.63
CA VAL A 75 -8.05 5.00 3.55
C VAL A 75 -8.86 4.33 2.44
N PHE A 76 -10.04 3.81 2.78
CA PHE A 76 -10.97 3.25 1.81
C PHE A 76 -11.86 4.33 1.19
N VAL A 77 -11.89 4.39 -0.14
CA VAL A 77 -12.79 5.25 -0.90
C VAL A 77 -13.69 4.37 -1.75
N GLU A 78 -14.97 4.36 -1.42
CA GLU A 78 -15.97 3.53 -2.08
C GLU A 78 -16.40 4.11 -3.44
N ASN A 79 -16.63 3.24 -4.41
CA ASN A 79 -17.33 3.58 -5.65
C ASN A 79 -18.55 2.66 -5.79
N LEU A 80 -19.75 3.23 -5.86
CA LEU A 80 -20.99 2.45 -5.93
C LEU A 80 -21.21 1.73 -7.28
N LEU A 81 -20.56 2.20 -8.34
CA LEU A 81 -20.79 1.71 -9.71
C LEU A 81 -19.63 0.85 -10.22
N ASN A 82 -18.41 1.21 -9.86
CA ASN A 82 -17.19 0.62 -10.39
C ASN A 82 -16.28 0.11 -9.26
N ARG A 83 -14.98 0.39 -9.32
CA ARG A 83 -13.99 -0.17 -8.41
C ARG A 83 -13.68 0.80 -7.26
N SER A 84 -13.82 0.35 -6.03
CA SER A 84 -13.31 1.08 -4.85
C SER A 84 -11.77 1.11 -4.84
N VAL A 85 -11.20 2.14 -4.23
CA VAL A 85 -9.75 2.28 -4.06
C VAL A 85 -9.38 2.31 -2.59
N ARG A 86 -8.17 1.85 -2.28
CA ARG A 86 -7.56 2.02 -0.97
C ARG A 86 -6.29 2.85 -1.18
N LEU A 87 -6.26 4.00 -0.52
CA LEU A 87 -5.18 4.97 -0.58
C LEU A 87 -4.18 4.65 0.51
N ASP A 88 -2.89 4.60 0.19
CA ASP A 88 -1.89 4.18 1.16
C ASP A 88 -1.66 5.26 2.23
N ILE A 89 -1.48 6.52 1.80
CA ILE A 89 -1.34 7.69 2.68
C ILE A 89 -2.21 8.83 2.14
N LEU A 90 -3.09 9.36 2.98
CA LEU A 90 -3.82 10.60 2.76
C LEU A 90 -3.41 11.61 3.84
N ALA A 91 -2.70 12.67 3.43
CA ALA A 91 -2.23 13.71 4.33
C ALA A 91 -2.86 15.07 4.00
N THR A 92 -2.84 15.99 4.97
CA THR A 92 -3.22 17.40 4.80
C THR A 92 -2.06 18.27 5.21
N ASP A 93 -1.64 19.20 4.34
CA ASP A 93 -0.56 20.12 4.67
C ASP A 93 -1.05 21.41 5.37
N ASP A 94 -0.11 22.27 5.74
CA ASP A 94 -0.36 23.55 6.41
C ASP A 94 -1.01 24.62 5.51
N THR A 95 -1.03 24.41 4.20
CA THR A 95 -1.80 25.22 3.25
C THR A 95 -3.24 24.74 3.10
N GLY A 96 -3.56 23.57 3.65
CA GLY A 96 -4.85 22.90 3.53
C GLY A 96 -4.96 21.98 2.30
N ALA A 97 -3.88 21.79 1.54
CA ALA A 97 -3.84 20.88 0.41
C ALA A 97 -3.88 19.42 0.90
N LYS A 98 -4.58 18.55 0.15
CA LYS A 98 -4.63 17.11 0.40
C LYS A 98 -3.61 16.40 -0.47
N LEU A 99 -2.75 15.61 0.14
CA LEU A 99 -1.72 14.81 -0.51
C LEU A 99 -2.16 13.35 -0.50
N ASN A 100 -2.26 12.72 -1.67
CA ASN A 100 -2.49 11.28 -1.78
C ASN A 100 -1.23 10.58 -2.29
N VAL A 101 -0.54 9.86 -1.41
CA VAL A 101 0.73 9.19 -1.74
C VAL A 101 0.53 7.68 -1.73
N GLU A 102 0.92 7.04 -2.85
CA GLU A 102 0.79 5.60 -3.07
C GLU A 102 2.15 4.93 -2.90
N VAL A 103 2.23 3.94 -2.01
CA VAL A 103 3.44 3.14 -1.83
C VAL A 103 3.39 1.97 -2.82
N GLN A 104 4.33 1.94 -3.76
CA GLN A 104 4.37 0.89 -4.78
C GLN A 104 5.72 0.16 -4.80
N ARG A 105 5.66 -1.17 -4.80
CA ARG A 105 6.84 -1.99 -5.08
C ARG A 105 7.01 -2.18 -6.59
N LEU A 106 8.25 -2.14 -7.06
CA LEU A 106 8.63 -2.30 -8.48
C LEU A 106 8.09 -3.60 -9.11
N ASP A 107 8.01 -4.67 -8.32
CA ASP A 107 7.61 -6.01 -8.76
C ASP A 107 6.10 -6.20 -8.94
N LYS A 108 5.25 -5.25 -8.48
CA LYS A 108 3.78 -5.41 -8.49
C LYS A 108 3.07 -4.83 -9.73
N GLY A 109 3.76 -4.10 -10.61
CA GLY A 109 3.22 -3.61 -11.89
C GLY A 109 2.02 -2.64 -11.77
N ALA A 110 1.53 -2.14 -12.91
CA ALA A 110 0.36 -1.24 -13.04
C ALA A 110 0.39 0.14 -12.35
N GLY A 111 1.51 0.53 -11.70
CA GLY A 111 1.63 1.76 -10.90
C GLY A 111 1.01 3.02 -11.53
N ARG A 112 1.37 3.36 -12.78
CA ARG A 112 0.82 4.57 -13.46
C ARG A 112 -0.69 4.53 -13.70
N LYS A 113 -1.24 3.38 -14.13
CA LYS A 113 -2.69 3.26 -14.38
C LYS A 113 -3.48 3.31 -13.07
N ARG A 114 -2.92 2.72 -12.01
CA ARG A 114 -3.51 2.74 -10.66
C ARG A 114 -3.47 4.13 -10.05
N ALA A 115 -2.32 4.80 -10.06
CA ALA A 115 -2.18 6.17 -9.54
C ALA A 115 -3.18 7.13 -10.20
N ARG A 116 -3.35 7.04 -11.53
CA ARG A 116 -4.34 7.83 -12.27
C ARG A 116 -5.78 7.53 -11.84
N TYR A 117 -6.12 6.26 -11.64
CA TYR A 117 -7.47 5.87 -11.20
C TYR A 117 -7.76 6.37 -9.78
N ASN A 118 -6.79 6.23 -8.87
CA ASN A 118 -6.93 6.69 -7.49
C ASN A 118 -7.06 8.21 -7.42
N SER A 119 -6.27 8.95 -8.20
CA SER A 119 -6.38 10.42 -8.29
C SER A 119 -7.76 10.84 -8.81
N SER A 120 -8.25 10.20 -9.88
CA SER A 120 -9.62 10.48 -10.39
C SER A 120 -10.72 10.20 -9.37
N MET A 121 -10.54 9.17 -8.52
CA MET A 121 -11.48 8.87 -7.45
C MET A 121 -11.44 9.92 -6.34
N MET A 122 -10.26 10.46 -6.02
CA MET A 122 -10.10 11.55 -5.06
C MET A 122 -10.81 12.81 -5.54
N ASP A 123 -10.55 13.23 -6.78
CA ASP A 123 -11.17 14.42 -7.37
C ASP A 123 -12.69 14.33 -7.35
N ALA A 124 -13.24 13.16 -7.71
CA ALA A 124 -14.68 12.92 -7.72
C ALA A 124 -15.33 12.97 -6.33
N ASN A 125 -14.58 12.68 -5.26
CA ASN A 125 -15.09 12.75 -3.88
C ASN A 125 -14.88 14.12 -3.23
N LEU A 126 -13.86 14.86 -3.65
CA LEU A 126 -13.53 16.18 -3.10
C LEU A 126 -14.31 17.32 -3.75
N LEU A 127 -14.68 17.19 -5.02
CA LEU A 127 -15.38 18.24 -5.76
C LEU A 127 -16.88 17.98 -5.82
N LYS A 128 -17.68 18.86 -5.21
CA LYS A 128 -19.15 18.78 -5.33
C LYS A 128 -19.62 19.30 -6.67
N LYS A 129 -20.82 18.85 -7.08
CA LYS A 129 -21.47 19.32 -8.30
C LYS A 129 -21.58 20.85 -8.31
N GLY A 130 -20.98 21.49 -9.33
CA GLY A 130 -21.03 22.93 -9.54
C GLY A 130 -19.93 23.72 -8.82
N GLU A 131 -19.00 23.04 -8.12
CA GLU A 131 -17.79 23.69 -7.62
C GLU A 131 -16.73 23.84 -8.72
N ASP A 132 -15.90 24.86 -8.58
CA ASP A 132 -14.80 25.14 -9.49
C ASP A 132 -13.68 24.10 -9.34
N PHE A 133 -13.13 23.65 -10.46
CA PHE A 133 -12.02 22.69 -10.51
C PHE A 133 -10.76 23.25 -9.85
N ASP A 134 -10.58 24.57 -9.80
CA ASP A 134 -9.46 25.22 -9.10
C ASP A 134 -9.48 24.96 -7.58
N ARG A 135 -10.56 24.38 -7.04
CA ARG A 135 -10.66 23.96 -5.63
C ARG A 135 -10.13 22.56 -5.38
N LEU A 136 -9.77 21.81 -6.42
CA LEU A 136 -9.15 20.50 -6.27
C LEU A 136 -7.75 20.69 -5.67
N PRO A 137 -7.41 19.96 -4.59
CA PRO A 137 -6.06 19.98 -4.06
C PRO A 137 -5.10 19.29 -5.04
N GLU A 138 -3.84 19.74 -5.06
CA GLU A 138 -2.81 19.06 -5.83
C GLU A 138 -2.60 17.63 -5.33
N THR A 139 -2.88 16.67 -6.21
CA THR A 139 -2.73 15.25 -5.91
C THR A 139 -1.40 14.75 -6.44
N TRP A 140 -0.44 14.50 -5.55
CA TRP A 140 0.89 14.00 -5.88
C TRP A 140 0.93 12.48 -5.91
N GLY A 141 0.58 11.90 -7.06
CA GLY A 141 0.64 10.45 -7.29
C GLY A 141 2.08 9.96 -7.49
N ASP A 142 2.90 10.04 -6.45
CA ASP A 142 4.30 9.65 -6.56
C ASP A 142 4.49 8.14 -6.42
N LEU A 143 5.11 7.56 -7.44
CA LEU A 143 5.57 6.17 -7.46
C LEU A 143 6.98 6.12 -6.87
N TYR A 144 7.11 5.80 -5.58
CA TYR A 144 8.45 5.62 -5.01
C TYR A 144 9.09 4.33 -5.51
N HIS A 145 10.19 4.49 -6.24
CA HIS A 145 11.07 3.42 -6.64
C HIS A 145 12.38 3.55 -5.87
N ARG A 146 12.65 2.59 -4.98
CA ARG A 146 14.01 2.24 -4.58
C ARG A 146 14.24 0.76 -4.79
N GLU A 147 15.38 0.47 -5.41
CA GLU A 147 15.94 -0.85 -5.70
C GLU A 147 15.98 -1.76 -4.45
#